data_AF-A0A1Q5KC11-F1
#
_entry.id   AF-A0A1Q5KC11-F1
#
_cell.length_a   1.000
_cell.length_b   1.000
_cell.length_c   1.000
_cell.angle_alpha   90.00
_cell.angle_beta   90.00
_cell.angle_gamma   90.00
#
_symmetry.space_group_name_H-M   'P 1'
#
loop_
_entity.id
_entity.type
_entity.pdbx_description
1 polymer ?
#
loop_
_entity_poly.entity_id
_entity_poly.type
_entity_poly.pdbx_seq_one_letter_code
_entity_poly.pdbx_strand_id
1 'polypeptide(L)' 'MPDPERAAAAAAFLAGQEITRTQCGRCGSEVAGVNGRYACGVCGWINHWSEGHKALPTAADDESAMEMPESL' A
#
# COMPACT_ATOMS: atom_id res chain seq x y z
N MET A 1 2.06 -23.24 -12.20
CA MET A 1 2.77 -21.96 -12.44
C MET A 1 1.71 -20.93 -12.78
N PRO A 2 1.78 -19.70 -12.26
CA PRO A 2 0.94 -18.62 -12.78
C PRO A 2 1.19 -18.47 -14.29
N ASP A 3 0.17 -18.05 -15.03
CA ASP A 3 0.34 -17.68 -16.43
C ASP A 3 1.29 -16.46 -16.55
N PRO A 4 1.94 -16.26 -17.71
CA PRO A 4 2.93 -15.20 -17.86
C PRO A 4 2.37 -13.80 -17.65
N GLU A 5 1.07 -13.57 -17.91
CA GLU A 5 0.43 -12.27 -17.72
C GLU A 5 0.29 -11.95 -16.23
N ARG A 6 -0.20 -12.90 -15.43
CA ARG A 6 -0.23 -12.76 -13.96
C ARG A 6 1.15 -12.57 -13.35
N ALA A 7 2.16 -13.29 -13.87
CA ALA A 7 3.53 -13.12 -13.41
C ALA A 7 4.07 -11.70 -13.71
N ALA A 8 3.78 -11.16 -14.89
CA ALA A 8 4.17 -9.80 -15.25
C ALA A 8 3.44 -8.74 -14.40
N ALA A 9 2.14 -8.92 -14.14
CA ALA A 9 1.36 -8.02 -13.29
C ALA A 9 1.90 -7.99 -11.84
N ALA A 10 2.21 -9.17 -11.28
CA ALA A 10 2.82 -9.27 -9.95
C ALA A 10 4.21 -8.60 -9.88
N ALA A 11 5.04 -8.79 -10.92
CA ALA A 11 6.35 -8.13 -11.00
C ALA A 11 6.21 -6.60 -11.06
N ALA A 12 5.26 -6.08 -11.83
CA ALA A 12 4.97 -4.65 -11.90
C ALA A 12 4.45 -4.10 -10.55
N PHE A 13 3.59 -4.86 -9.85
CA PHE A 13 3.12 -4.48 -8.51
C PHE A 13 4.28 -4.37 -7.52
N LEU A 14 5.14 -5.38 -7.46
CA LEU A 14 6.30 -5.44 -6.56
C LEU A 14 7.33 -4.36 -6.88
N ALA A 15 7.60 -4.09 -8.16
CA ALA A 15 8.50 -3.03 -8.60
C ALA A 15 8.05 -1.65 -8.11
N GLY A 16 6.74 -1.47 -7.89
CA GLY A 16 6.16 -0.25 -7.33
C GLY A 16 6.05 -0.22 -5.80
N GLN A 17 6.64 -1.16 -5.06
CA GLN A 17 6.67 -1.19 -3.59
C GLN A 17 8.06 -0.83 -3.07
N GLU A 18 8.29 0.46 -2.81
CA GLU A 18 9.54 0.94 -2.22
C GLU A 18 9.53 0.74 -0.70
N ILE A 19 10.59 0.17 -0.13
CA ILE A 19 10.80 0.16 1.33
C ILE A 19 11.52 1.42 1.75
N THR A 20 10.88 2.23 2.60
CA THR A 20 11.44 3.48 3.14
C THR A 20 11.61 3.40 4.66
N ARG A 21 12.44 4.27 5.23
CA ARG A 21 12.68 4.35 6.69
C ARG A 21 12.54 5.78 7.18
N THR A 22 12.02 5.94 8.40
CA THR A 22 11.92 7.24 9.11
C THR A 22 11.90 7.04 10.63
N GLN A 23 11.81 8.12 11.39
CA GLN A 23 11.54 8.09 12.83
C GLN A 23 10.04 8.19 13.10
N CYS A 24 9.57 7.45 14.11
CA CYS A 24 8.19 7.53 14.58
C CYS A 24 7.89 8.93 15.12
N GLY A 25 6.84 9.59 14.59
CA GLY A 25 6.42 10.92 15.03
C GLY A 25 5.92 11.02 16.48
N ARG A 26 5.72 9.88 17.16
CA ARG A 26 5.32 9.82 18.58
C ARG A 26 6.46 9.42 19.53
N CYS A 27 7.13 8.29 19.28
CA CYS A 27 8.11 7.73 20.22
C CYS A 27 9.57 7.79 19.74
N GLY A 28 9.82 8.28 18.52
CA GLY A 28 11.17 8.43 17.96
C GLY A 28 11.86 7.15 17.48
N SER A 29 11.29 5.96 17.71
CA SER A 29 11.87 4.71 17.18
C SER A 29 11.97 4.73 15.65
N GLU A 30 13.02 4.10 15.10
CA GLU A 30 13.11 3.87 13.65
C GLU A 30 11.96 2.95 13.20
N VAL A 31 11.29 3.34 12.12
CA VAL A 31 10.22 2.59 11.49
C VAL A 31 10.51 2.41 10.00
N ALA A 32 10.35 1.18 9.51
CA ALA A 32 10.31 0.90 8.08
C ALA A 32 8.86 0.92 7.60
N GLY A 33 8.64 1.36 6.38
CA GLY A 33 7.34 1.47 5.74
C GLY A 33 7.40 1.14 4.26
N VAL A 34 6.23 1.09 3.62
CA VAL A 34 6.11 0.89 2.17
C VAL A 34 5.60 2.18 1.55
N ASN A 35 6.30 2.71 0.55
CA ASN A 35 5.92 3.92 -0.18
C ASN A 35 5.58 5.09 0.76
N GLY A 36 6.38 5.33 1.81
CA GLY A 36 6.13 6.41 2.77
C GLY A 36 4.97 6.18 3.75
N ARG A 37 4.44 4.97 3.84
CA ARG A 37 3.36 4.61 4.79
C ARG A 37 3.95 3.82 5.95
N TYR A 38 3.77 4.33 7.15
CA TYR A 38 4.47 3.85 8.34
C TYR A 38 3.48 3.43 9.43
N ALA A 39 3.78 2.31 10.06
CA ALA A 39 3.10 1.84 11.28
C ALA A 39 4.15 1.44 12.31
N CYS A 40 4.15 2.11 13.46
CA CYS A 40 5.12 1.88 14.51
C CYS A 40 4.70 0.67 15.36
N GLY A 41 5.47 -0.42 15.26
CA GLY A 41 5.25 -1.63 16.08
C GLY A 41 5.49 -1.44 17.58
N VAL A 42 6.07 -0.32 18.01
CA VAL A 42 6.36 -0.03 19.43
C VAL A 42 5.20 0.69 20.12
N CYS A 43 4.69 1.76 19.52
CA CYS A 43 3.70 2.64 20.17
C CYS A 43 2.36 2.77 19.42
N GLY A 44 2.20 2.05 18.29
CA GLY A 44 0.98 2.03 17.49
C GLY A 44 0.71 3.30 16.69
N TRP A 45 1.65 4.24 16.61
CA TRP A 45 1.51 5.41 15.74
C TRP A 45 1.49 5.00 14.27
N ILE A 46 0.58 5.61 13.50
CA ILE A 46 0.44 5.46 12.06
C ILE A 46 0.41 6.88 11.48
N ASN A 47 1.11 7.12 10.37
CA ASN A 47 1.02 8.41 9.69
C ASN A 47 -0.32 8.59 8.96
N HIS A 48 -0.66 9.84 8.62
CA HIS A 48 -1.87 10.11 7.86
C HIS A 48 -1.74 9.52 6.46
N TRP A 49 -2.83 8.97 5.92
CA TRP A 49 -2.81 8.26 4.63
C TRP A 49 -2.36 9.14 3.46
N SER A 50 -2.50 10.45 3.55
CA SER A 50 -2.10 11.39 2.49
C SER A 50 -0.59 11.64 2.45
N GLU A 51 0.15 11.20 3.46
CA GLU A 51 1.61 11.42 3.57
C GLU A 51 2.42 10.35 2.80
N GLY A 52 1.75 9.34 2.23
CA GLY A 52 2.41 8.32 1.40
C GLY A 52 2.96 8.90 0.09
N HIS A 53 4.06 8.32 -0.40
CA HIS A 53 4.74 8.77 -1.63
C HIS A 53 4.01 8.38 -2.91
N LYS A 54 3.17 7.34 -2.84
CA LYS A 54 2.38 6.84 -3.96
C LYS A 54 0.91 7.22 -3.80
N ALA A 55 0.31 7.64 -4.92
CA ALA A 55 -1.13 7.89 -5.01
C ALA A 55 -1.91 6.66 -4.53
N LEU A 56 -3.01 6.90 -3.84
CA LEU A 56 -3.92 5.83 -3.45
C LEU A 56 -4.67 5.30 -4.68
N PRO A 57 -5.02 4.00 -4.69
CA PRO A 57 -5.95 3.45 -5.66
C PRO A 57 -7.27 4.23 -5.64
N THR A 58 -7.87 4.39 -6.80
CA THR A 58 -9.20 4.97 -6.96
C THR A 58 -10.26 3.88 -6.84
N ALA A 59 -11.54 4.28 -6.78
CA ALA A 59 -12.65 3.32 -6.81
C ALA A 59 -12.69 2.49 -8.11
N ALA A 60 -12.18 3.03 -9.23
CA ALA A 60 -12.12 2.31 -10.49
C ALA A 60 -11.05 1.19 -10.50
N ASP A 61 -10.07 1.28 -9.60
CA ASP A 61 -9.02 0.28 -9.44
C ASP A 61 -9.45 -0.89 -8.53
N ASP A 62 -10.66 -0.85 -7.97
CA ASP A 62 -11.18 -1.90 -7.09
C ASP A 62 -11.73 -3.07 -7.92
N GLU A 63 -11.01 -4.19 -7.92
CA GLU A 63 -11.41 -5.38 -8.68
C GLU A 63 -12.70 -6.03 -8.16
N SER A 64 -13.07 -5.79 -6.89
CA SER A 64 -14.30 -6.33 -6.27
C SER A 64 -15.55 -5.49 -6.61
N ALA A 65 -15.38 -4.23 -7.01
CA ALA A 65 -16.47 -3.36 -7.44
C ALA A 65 -17.17 -3.87 -8.71
N MET A 66 -16.50 -4.73 -9.50
CA MET A 66 -17.05 -5.31 -10.72
C MET A 66 -17.94 -6.54 -10.48
N GLU A 67 -18.06 -7.04 -9.24
CA GLU A 67 -18.85 -8.23 -8.89
C GLU A 67 -20.25 -7.93 -8.31
N MET A 68 -20.61 -6.66 -8.10
CA MET A 68 -21.98 -6.30 -7.73
C MET A 68 -22.77 -5.91 -8.98
N PRO A 69 -23.51 -6.84 -9.63
CA PRO A 69 -24.55 -6.38 -10.56
C PRO A 69 -25.51 -5.50 -9.74
N GLU A 70 -25.85 -4.32 -10.25
CA GLU A 70 -26.93 -3.49 -9.73
C GLU A 70 -28.21 -4.34 -9.70
N SER A 71 -28.46 -5.01 -8.57
CA SER A 71 -29.75 -5.59 -8.26
C SER A 71 -30.61 -4.47 -7.67
N LEU A 72 -31.22 -3.70 -8.56
CA LEU A 72 -32.43 -2.92 -8.30
C LEU A 72 -33.66 -3.77 -8.59
#